data_AF-A0A6N4PYC4-F1
#
_entry.id   AF-A0A6N4PYC4-F1
#
_cell.length_a   1.000
_cell.length_b   1.000
_cell.length_c   1.000
_cell.angle_alpha   90.00
_cell.angle_beta   90.00
_cell.angle_gamma   90.00
#
_symmetry.space_group_name_H-M   'P 1'
#
loop_
_entity.id
_entity.type
_entity.pdbx_description
1 polymer ?
#
loop_
_entity_poly.entity_id
_entity_poly.type
_entity_poly.pdbx_seq_one_letter_code
_entity_poly.pdbx_strand_id
1 'polypeptide(L)'
;MKRTIKTTILSLILLSNFIACQTEKQVSETDANNNLLIGLLAGQSAESTKDFALNGMWNSFTGSGTTSNTLTTFSAKFGQKGVQLEDSSGFGGYSGCYIIIEFNNAEGSFITQNPENNGGCFAGDTNKGKYNKVFFFKNTDKNNSYWVCTVAFGKTYDEAKAQADTSTKTNPGSSGCGASAFSRYDKKV
;
A
#
# COMPACT_ATOMS: atom_id res chain seq x y z
N MET A 1 -38.02 -21.14 44.86
CA MET A 1 -36.80 -20.32 44.96
C MET A 1 -35.57 -20.84 44.20
N LYS A 2 -35.69 -21.85 43.31
CA LYS A 2 -34.56 -22.44 42.55
C LYS A 2 -34.39 -21.92 41.11
N ARG A 3 -35.17 -20.91 40.71
CA ARG A 3 -35.24 -20.44 39.31
C ARG A 3 -34.48 -19.14 39.04
N THR A 4 -34.06 -18.42 40.08
CA THR A 4 -33.40 -17.11 39.98
C THR A 4 -31.87 -17.19 39.97
N ILE A 5 -31.28 -18.36 40.27
CA ILE A 5 -29.81 -18.53 40.37
C ILE A 5 -29.18 -18.95 39.03
N LYS A 6 -29.96 -19.51 38.09
CA LYS A 6 -29.43 -19.98 36.80
C LYS A 6 -29.25 -18.88 35.75
N THR A 7 -29.94 -17.74 35.89
CA THR A 7 -29.85 -16.63 34.94
C THR A 7 -28.64 -15.73 35.18
N THR A 8 -28.13 -15.64 36.41
CA THR A 8 -26.99 -14.76 36.76
C THR A 8 -25.63 -15.32 36.32
N ILE A 9 -25.48 -16.64 36.21
CA ILE A 9 -24.22 -17.29 35.81
C ILE A 9 -24.03 -17.20 34.28
N LEU A 10 -25.12 -17.24 33.51
CA LEU A 10 -25.07 -17.13 32.05
C LEU A 10 -24.70 -15.71 31.59
N SER A 11 -25.13 -14.68 32.33
CA SER A 11 -24.77 -13.28 32.06
C SER A 11 -23.29 -12.99 32.30
N LEU A 12 -22.64 -13.68 33.24
CA LEU A 12 -21.22 -13.46 33.55
C LEU A 12 -20.27 -14.09 32.51
N ILE A 13 -20.70 -15.18 31.86
CA ILE A 13 -19.93 -15.86 30.80
C ILE A 13 -20.06 -15.11 29.46
N LEU A 14 -21.14 -14.36 29.23
CA LEU A 14 -21.26 -13.50 28.06
C LEU A 14 -20.45 -12.19 28.17
N LEU A 15 -20.16 -11.70 29.39
CA LEU A 15 -19.28 -10.54 29.57
C LEU A 15 -17.78 -10.88 29.48
N SER A 16 -17.36 -12.12 29.74
CA SER A 16 -15.95 -12.51 29.62
C SER A 16 -15.50 -12.72 28.17
N ASN A 17 -16.42 -12.89 27.22
CA ASN A 17 -16.10 -12.99 25.79
C ASN A 17 -15.93 -11.62 25.09
N PHE A 18 -16.36 -10.52 25.70
CA PHE A 18 -16.09 -9.18 25.17
C PHE A 18 -14.68 -8.66 25.49
N ILE A 19 -14.00 -9.22 26.50
CA ILE A 19 -12.62 -8.83 26.85
C ILE A 19 -11.59 -9.53 25.94
N ALA A 20 -11.96 -10.65 25.29
CA ALA A 20 -11.11 -11.34 24.33
C ALA A 20 -11.17 -10.75 22.89
N CYS A 21 -11.90 -9.65 22.67
CA CYS A 21 -12.14 -9.07 21.34
C CYS A 21 -11.36 -7.76 21.07
N GLN A 22 -10.31 -7.48 21.84
CA GLN A 22 -9.48 -6.28 21.67
C GLN A 22 -8.03 -6.56 22.06
N THR A 23 -7.32 -7.43 21.33
CA THR A 23 -5.87 -7.28 21.17
C THR A 23 -5.42 -8.00 19.90
N GLU A 24 -5.93 -7.55 18.73
CA GLU A 24 -5.01 -7.52 17.60
C GLU A 24 -3.82 -6.68 18.06
N LYS A 25 -2.63 -7.24 17.89
CA LYS A 25 -1.36 -6.77 18.41
C LYS A 25 -1.07 -5.37 17.85
N GLN A 26 -1.65 -4.33 18.43
CA GLN A 26 -1.30 -2.96 18.12
C GLN A 26 0.15 -2.77 18.55
N VAL A 27 1.00 -2.58 17.55
CA VAL A 27 2.39 -2.21 17.71
C VAL A 27 2.41 -0.95 18.58
N SER A 28 3.25 -0.91 19.62
CA SER A 28 3.28 0.26 20.50
C SER A 28 3.61 1.51 19.67
N GLU A 29 3.00 2.66 20.00
CA GLU A 29 3.18 3.90 19.25
C GLU A 29 4.67 4.30 19.14
N THR A 30 5.45 3.97 20.18
CA THR A 30 6.91 4.10 20.21
C THR A 30 7.60 3.22 19.16
N ASP A 31 7.18 1.96 19.02
CA ASP A 31 7.73 1.05 18.02
C ASP A 31 7.33 1.49 16.60
N ALA A 32 6.09 1.95 16.42
CA ALA A 32 5.62 2.51 15.16
C ALA A 32 6.44 3.75 14.75
N ASN A 33 6.72 4.65 15.68
CA ASN A 33 7.51 5.86 15.44
C ASN A 33 8.99 5.56 15.15
N ASN A 34 9.60 4.64 15.90
CA ASN A 34 10.98 4.21 15.64
C ASN A 34 11.10 3.51 14.28
N ASN A 35 10.12 2.70 13.91
CA ASN A 35 10.10 2.02 12.62
C ASN A 35 9.81 2.97 11.46
N LEU A 36 8.96 3.98 11.67
CA LEU A 36 8.77 5.07 10.72
C LEU A 36 10.10 5.81 10.48
N LEU A 37 10.84 6.10 11.55
CA LEU A 37 12.15 6.75 11.46
C LEU A 37 13.16 5.86 10.70
N ILE A 38 13.19 4.55 10.95
CA ILE A 38 14.02 3.60 10.20
C ILE A 38 13.62 3.57 8.71
N GLY A 39 12.31 3.58 8.43
CA GLY A 39 11.79 3.67 7.07
C GLY A 39 12.22 4.96 6.37
N LEU A 40 12.17 6.09 7.08
CA LEU A 40 12.60 7.40 6.58
C LEU A 40 14.11 7.42 6.30
N LEU A 41 14.92 6.84 7.19
CA LEU A 41 16.37 6.75 7.03
C LEU A 41 16.76 5.84 5.85
N ALA A 42 16.05 4.72 5.66
CA ALA A 42 16.24 3.86 4.48
C ALA A 42 15.79 4.56 3.18
N GLY A 43 14.74 5.38 3.25
CA GLY A 43 14.32 6.24 2.13
C GLY A 43 15.39 7.29 1.79
N GLN A 44 15.96 7.94 2.80
CA GLN A 44 17.04 8.91 2.62
C GLN A 44 18.31 8.30 2.02
N SER A 45 18.69 7.08 2.40
CA SER A 45 19.85 6.42 1.80
C SER A 45 19.61 6.03 0.34
N ALA A 46 18.40 5.57 -0.02
CA ALA A 46 18.03 5.33 -1.42
C ALA A 46 18.02 6.61 -2.27
N GLU A 47 17.54 7.74 -1.72
CA GLU A 47 17.68 9.05 -2.38
C GLU A 47 19.15 9.44 -2.57
N SER A 48 20.01 9.15 -1.58
CA SER A 48 21.44 9.46 -1.69
C SER A 48 22.14 8.68 -2.80
N THR A 49 21.68 7.47 -3.11
CA THR A 49 22.14 6.66 -4.25
C THR A 49 21.36 6.94 -5.54
N LYS A 50 20.37 7.84 -5.49
CA LYS A 50 19.48 8.21 -6.61
C LYS A 50 18.65 7.04 -7.17
N ASP A 51 18.45 6.00 -6.37
CA ASP A 51 17.69 4.81 -6.76
C ASP A 51 16.30 4.81 -6.13
N PHE A 52 15.31 4.30 -6.86
CA PHE A 52 13.96 4.19 -6.34
C PHE A 52 13.85 3.02 -5.35
N ALA A 53 13.27 3.26 -4.17
CA ALA A 53 13.21 2.29 -3.07
C ALA A 53 12.45 1.00 -3.43
N LEU A 54 11.47 1.09 -4.33
CA LEU A 54 10.69 -0.05 -4.79
C LEU A 54 11.31 -0.77 -6.00
N ASN A 55 12.51 -0.43 -6.47
CA ASN A 55 13.13 -1.10 -7.62
C ASN A 55 13.20 -2.62 -7.46
N GLY A 56 12.77 -3.37 -8.48
CA GLY A 56 12.75 -4.83 -8.60
C GLY A 56 11.34 -5.44 -8.61
N MET A 57 11.24 -6.76 -8.41
CA MET A 57 9.99 -7.53 -8.53
C MET A 57 9.29 -7.75 -7.18
N TRP A 58 7.95 -7.68 -7.18
CA TRP A 58 7.10 -7.76 -5.99
C TRP A 58 5.82 -8.54 -6.25
N ASN A 59 5.40 -9.36 -5.28
CA ASN A 59 4.04 -9.88 -5.23
C ASN A 59 3.15 -8.85 -4.53
N SER A 60 2.05 -8.46 -5.16
CA SER A 60 1.08 -7.50 -4.64
C SER A 60 -0.17 -8.20 -4.12
N PHE A 61 -0.64 -7.77 -2.95
CA PHE A 61 -1.81 -8.29 -2.25
C PHE A 61 -2.72 -7.13 -1.88
N THR A 62 -4.03 -7.30 -1.98
CA THR A 62 -4.97 -6.33 -1.39
C THR A 62 -5.00 -6.52 0.13
N GLY A 63 -4.67 -5.48 0.88
CA GLY A 63 -4.65 -5.51 2.34
C GLY A 63 -3.76 -6.62 2.91
N SER A 64 -4.25 -7.30 3.94
CA SER A 64 -3.60 -8.46 4.57
C SER A 64 -3.76 -9.78 3.80
N GLY A 65 -4.28 -9.75 2.57
CA GLY A 65 -4.55 -10.93 1.76
C GLY A 65 -3.37 -11.91 1.64
N THR A 66 -3.70 -13.19 1.51
CA THR A 66 -2.73 -14.30 1.38
C THR A 66 -2.53 -14.75 -0.06
N THR A 67 -3.49 -14.47 -0.95
CA THR A 67 -3.38 -14.75 -2.38
C THR A 67 -2.81 -13.53 -3.10
N SER A 68 -1.71 -13.73 -3.83
CA SER A 68 -1.12 -12.67 -4.66
C SER A 68 -2.07 -12.34 -5.81
N ASN A 69 -2.34 -11.06 -5.99
CA ASN A 69 -3.22 -10.55 -7.03
C ASN A 69 -2.44 -10.17 -8.29
N THR A 70 -1.17 -9.76 -8.14
CA THR A 70 -0.39 -9.17 -9.23
C THR A 70 1.11 -9.32 -8.96
N LEU A 71 1.89 -9.63 -9.99
CA LEU A 71 3.34 -9.49 -9.98
C LEU A 71 3.69 -8.10 -10.52
N THR A 72 4.34 -7.26 -9.72
CA THR A 72 4.73 -5.90 -10.12
C THR A 72 6.25 -5.76 -10.18
N THR A 73 6.77 -5.19 -11.26
CA THR A 73 8.18 -4.87 -11.43
C THR A 73 8.37 -3.37 -11.57
N PHE A 74 9.19 -2.78 -10.71
CA PHE A 74 9.60 -1.37 -10.82
C PHE A 74 11.04 -1.27 -11.30
N SER A 75 11.31 -0.35 -12.22
CA SER A 75 12.65 0.04 -12.65
C SER A 75 12.68 1.54 -12.89
N ALA A 76 13.26 2.30 -11.96
CA ALA A 76 13.34 3.75 -12.02
C ALA A 76 14.63 4.28 -11.38
N LYS A 77 15.12 5.40 -11.90
CA LYS A 77 16.29 6.11 -11.39
C LYS A 77 16.02 7.62 -11.37
N PHE A 78 16.54 8.32 -10.37
CA PHE A 78 16.25 9.73 -10.17
C PHE A 78 16.66 10.55 -11.39
N GLY A 79 15.79 11.48 -11.80
CA GLY A 79 15.99 12.32 -12.98
C GLY A 79 15.80 11.59 -14.32
N GLN A 80 15.35 10.33 -14.31
CA GLN A 80 15.00 9.56 -15.50
C GLN A 80 13.56 9.05 -15.40
N LYS A 81 12.93 8.81 -16.56
CA LYS A 81 11.66 8.07 -16.59
C LYS A 81 11.93 6.60 -16.29
N GLY A 82 11.16 6.05 -15.37
CA GLY A 82 11.14 4.63 -15.05
C GLY A 82 9.91 3.92 -15.60
N VAL A 83 9.78 2.64 -15.30
CA VAL A 83 8.67 1.79 -15.72
C VAL A 83 8.16 0.98 -14.53
N GLN A 84 6.84 0.88 -14.41
CA GLN A 84 6.13 -0.07 -13.57
C GLN A 84 5.39 -1.05 -14.48
N LEU A 85 5.74 -2.33 -14.42
CA LEU A 85 5.07 -3.41 -15.13
C LEU A 85 4.24 -4.20 -14.14
N GLU A 86 3.00 -4.51 -14.49
CA GLU A 86 2.12 -5.35 -13.69
C GLU A 86 1.73 -6.58 -14.50
N ASP A 87 1.67 -7.73 -13.87
CA ASP A 87 1.15 -8.96 -14.46
C ASP A 87 0.09 -9.52 -13.51
N SER A 88 -1.18 -9.34 -13.88
CA SER A 88 -2.31 -9.60 -13.01
C SER A 88 -3.26 -10.63 -13.61
N SER A 89 -3.51 -11.70 -12.86
CA SER A 89 -4.61 -12.61 -13.12
C SER A 89 -5.94 -12.12 -12.52
N GLY A 90 -5.89 -11.19 -11.55
CA GLY A 90 -7.05 -10.71 -10.79
C GLY A 90 -7.91 -9.66 -11.51
N PHE A 91 -7.38 -8.98 -12.53
CA PHE A 91 -8.10 -7.97 -13.32
C PHE A 91 -8.48 -8.45 -14.72
N GLY A 92 -8.82 -9.73 -14.88
CA GLY A 92 -9.16 -10.29 -16.21
C GLY A 92 -7.96 -10.77 -17.03
N GLY A 93 -6.80 -10.95 -16.40
CA GLY A 93 -5.61 -11.52 -17.05
C GLY A 93 -4.75 -10.52 -17.82
N TYR A 94 -4.87 -9.22 -17.53
CA TYR A 94 -4.10 -8.19 -18.23
C TYR A 94 -2.79 -7.87 -17.53
N SER A 95 -1.73 -7.69 -18.33
CA SER A 95 -0.46 -7.15 -17.86
C SER A 95 -0.44 -5.63 -18.08
N GLY A 96 -0.27 -4.87 -17.00
CA GLY A 96 -0.17 -3.41 -16.87
C GLY A 96 1.19 -2.81 -17.28
N CYS A 97 1.23 -1.58 -17.80
CA CYS A 97 2.45 -0.79 -17.91
C CYS A 97 2.18 0.68 -17.57
N TYR A 98 2.99 1.26 -16.69
CA TYR A 98 2.96 2.67 -16.35
C TYR A 98 4.36 3.26 -16.43
N ILE A 99 4.42 4.55 -16.78
CA ILE A 99 5.68 5.29 -16.81
C ILE A 99 5.84 5.99 -15.46
N ILE A 100 6.90 5.66 -14.72
CA ILE A 100 7.23 6.37 -13.48
C ILE A 100 7.95 7.65 -13.90
N ILE A 101 7.37 8.81 -13.58
CA ILE A 101 7.93 10.10 -14.03
C ILE A 101 8.67 10.83 -12.91
N GLU A 102 8.33 10.53 -11.66
CA GLU A 102 8.86 11.19 -10.48
C GLU A 102 8.72 10.25 -9.29
N PHE A 103 9.70 10.27 -8.39
CA PHE A 103 9.61 9.61 -7.09
C PHE A 103 10.35 10.43 -6.04
N ASN A 104 9.97 10.21 -4.79
CA ASN A 104 10.57 10.81 -3.61
C ASN A 104 10.52 9.77 -2.49
N ASN A 105 11.62 9.04 -2.26
CA ASN A 105 11.68 8.02 -1.23
C ASN A 105 11.64 8.60 0.19
N ALA A 106 12.01 9.88 0.38
CA ALA A 106 11.93 10.53 1.69
C ALA A 106 10.48 10.85 2.07
N GLU A 107 9.67 11.30 1.10
CA GLU A 107 8.21 11.43 1.26
C GLU A 107 7.51 10.06 1.23
N GLY A 108 8.14 9.05 0.63
CA GLY A 108 7.52 7.76 0.34
C GLY A 108 6.45 7.92 -0.74
N SER A 109 6.75 8.62 -1.83
CA SER A 109 5.79 8.87 -2.91
C SER A 109 6.39 8.64 -4.29
N PHE A 110 5.54 8.33 -5.26
CA PHE A 110 5.89 8.36 -6.68
C PHE A 110 4.68 8.72 -7.54
N ILE A 111 4.95 9.21 -8.74
CA ILE A 111 3.96 9.55 -9.73
C ILE A 111 4.15 8.67 -10.95
N THR A 112 3.06 8.08 -11.42
CA THR A 112 3.01 7.34 -12.67
C THR A 112 2.14 8.04 -13.70
N GLN A 113 2.39 7.75 -14.97
CA GLN A 113 1.56 8.14 -16.09
C GLN A 113 1.06 6.88 -16.80
N ASN A 114 -0.25 6.82 -17.06
CA ASN A 114 -0.81 5.85 -17.98
C ASN A 114 -0.30 6.17 -19.40
N PRO A 115 0.17 5.20 -20.19
CA PRO A 115 0.72 5.48 -21.50
C PRO A 115 -0.26 6.21 -22.43
N GLU A 116 0.24 7.22 -23.14
CA GLU A 116 -0.57 8.13 -23.95
C GLU A 116 -1.15 7.48 -25.22
N ASN A 117 -0.32 6.69 -25.92
CA ASN A 117 -0.64 6.25 -27.28
C ASN A 117 -1.04 4.78 -27.39
N ASN A 118 -0.54 3.90 -26.51
CA ASN A 118 -0.99 2.50 -26.43
C ASN A 118 -0.35 1.77 -25.24
N GLY A 119 -0.90 1.92 -24.03
CA GLY A 119 -0.34 1.16 -22.90
C GLY A 119 -1.08 1.21 -21.57
N GLY A 120 -2.31 1.73 -21.53
CA GLY A 120 -3.28 1.28 -20.52
C GLY A 120 -3.85 -0.08 -20.97
N CYS A 121 -3.85 -1.05 -20.07
CA CYS A 121 -3.78 -2.48 -20.41
C CYS A 121 -5.11 -3.19 -20.64
N PHE A 122 -6.10 -2.47 -21.17
CA PHE A 122 -7.32 -3.04 -21.72
C PHE A 122 -8.03 -2.03 -22.63
N ALA A 123 -8.86 -2.53 -23.54
CA ALA A 123 -9.67 -1.67 -24.41
C ALA A 123 -10.67 -0.86 -23.56
N GLY A 124 -10.65 0.48 -23.69
CA GLY A 124 -11.57 1.38 -22.98
C GLY A 124 -10.98 2.14 -21.79
N ASP A 125 -9.66 2.10 -21.56
CA ASP A 125 -9.03 2.98 -20.55
C ASP A 125 -9.29 4.46 -20.86
N THR A 126 -10.07 5.11 -20.01
CA THR A 126 -10.41 6.54 -20.08
C THR A 126 -9.32 7.43 -19.46
N ASN A 127 -8.31 6.84 -18.82
CA ASN A 127 -7.23 7.53 -18.13
C ASN A 127 -5.93 7.57 -18.95
N LYS A 128 -5.98 7.34 -20.27
CA LYS A 128 -4.80 7.45 -21.14
C LYS A 128 -4.09 8.80 -20.98
N GLY A 129 -2.77 8.75 -20.83
CA GLY A 129 -1.93 9.93 -20.60
C GLY A 129 -2.14 10.62 -19.26
N LYS A 130 -3.06 10.15 -18.41
CA LYS A 130 -3.32 10.71 -17.09
C LYS A 130 -2.33 10.18 -16.06
N TYR A 131 -2.29 10.88 -14.93
CA TYR A 131 -1.30 10.69 -13.89
C TYR A 131 -1.93 10.18 -12.61
N ASN A 132 -1.16 9.38 -11.89
CA ASN A 132 -1.53 8.84 -10.58
C ASN A 132 -0.43 9.20 -9.58
N LYS A 133 -0.80 9.61 -8.37
CA LYS A 133 0.15 9.75 -7.25
C LYS A 133 -0.08 8.64 -6.26
N VAL A 134 1.02 8.00 -5.88
CA VAL A 134 1.03 6.83 -5.02
C VAL A 134 1.94 7.11 -3.84
N PHE A 135 1.43 6.84 -2.64
CA PHE A 135 2.23 6.83 -1.42
C PHE A 135 2.58 5.42 -1.02
N PHE A 136 3.77 5.24 -0.47
CA PHE A 136 4.27 3.98 0.01
C PHE A 136 5.11 4.16 1.28
N PHE A 137 5.12 3.12 2.11
CA PHE A 137 5.97 3.06 3.29
C PHE A 137 6.30 1.61 3.61
N LYS A 138 7.40 1.40 4.34
CA LYS A 138 7.87 0.06 4.67
C LYS A 138 6.87 -0.66 5.59
N ASN A 139 6.57 -1.91 5.30
CA ASN A 139 5.83 -2.77 6.20
C ASN A 139 6.73 -3.17 7.38
N THR A 140 6.31 -2.85 8.59
CA THR A 140 7.07 -3.09 9.81
C THR A 140 7.02 -4.54 10.28
N ASP A 141 6.00 -5.28 9.86
CA ASP A 141 5.77 -6.66 10.31
C ASP A 141 6.52 -7.69 9.46
N LYS A 142 7.06 -7.27 8.32
CA LYS A 142 7.72 -8.16 7.35
C LYS A 142 8.87 -7.46 6.63
N ASN A 143 10.05 -8.07 6.66
CA ASN A 143 11.20 -7.58 5.90
C ASN A 143 10.94 -7.64 4.39
N ASN A 144 11.51 -6.66 3.67
CA ASN A 144 11.34 -6.50 2.22
C ASN A 144 9.86 -6.49 1.80
N SER A 145 9.05 -5.78 2.56
CA SER A 145 7.63 -5.57 2.29
C SER A 145 7.28 -4.09 2.43
N TYR A 146 6.38 -3.61 1.60
CA TYR A 146 5.90 -2.22 1.57
C TYR A 146 4.37 -2.19 1.50
N TRP A 147 3.78 -1.15 2.07
CA TRP A 147 2.39 -0.78 1.88
C TRP A 147 2.30 0.32 0.84
N VAL A 148 1.34 0.23 -0.08
CA VAL A 148 1.20 1.13 -1.23
C VAL A 148 -0.26 1.58 -1.35
N CYS A 149 -0.49 2.87 -1.58
CA CYS A 149 -1.80 3.47 -1.73
C CYS A 149 -1.81 4.51 -2.85
N THR A 150 -2.69 4.32 -3.84
CA THR A 150 -2.96 5.32 -4.86
C THR A 150 -3.93 6.37 -4.31
N VAL A 151 -3.46 7.61 -4.14
CA VAL A 151 -4.26 8.71 -3.56
C VAL A 151 -4.81 9.67 -4.60
N ALA A 152 -4.20 9.71 -5.78
CA ALA A 152 -4.73 10.38 -6.96
C ALA A 152 -4.72 9.39 -8.12
N PHE A 153 -5.84 9.28 -8.82
CA PHE A 153 -6.00 8.39 -9.96
C PHE A 153 -6.61 9.15 -11.14
N GLY A 154 -6.03 9.00 -12.33
CA GLY A 154 -6.56 9.57 -13.56
C GLY A 154 -6.57 11.11 -13.62
N LYS A 155 -5.64 11.78 -12.95
CA LYS A 155 -5.57 13.24 -12.84
C LYS A 155 -4.67 13.89 -13.90
N THR A 156 -4.69 15.21 -14.01
CA THR A 156 -3.59 15.95 -14.65
C THR A 156 -2.32 15.84 -13.82
N TYR A 157 -1.16 16.15 -14.42
CA TYR A 157 0.13 16.04 -13.70
C TYR A 157 0.16 16.94 -12.47
N ASP A 158 -0.24 18.21 -12.59
CA ASP A 158 -0.19 19.18 -11.50
C ASP A 158 -1.15 18.80 -10.36
N GLU A 159 -2.36 18.31 -10.68
CA GLU A 159 -3.29 17.80 -9.68
C GLU A 159 -2.75 16.56 -8.96
N ALA A 160 -2.16 15.61 -9.69
CA ALA A 160 -1.56 14.42 -9.09
C ALA A 160 -0.40 14.82 -8.16
N LYS A 161 0.48 15.72 -8.62
CA LYS A 161 1.64 16.20 -7.85
C LYS A 161 1.23 16.93 -6.58
N ALA A 162 0.22 17.78 -6.65
CA ALA A 162 -0.32 18.54 -5.53
C ALA A 162 -1.10 17.68 -4.51
N GLN A 163 -1.45 16.44 -4.86
CA GLN A 163 -2.16 15.55 -3.94
C GLN A 163 -1.32 15.27 -2.70
N ALA A 164 -1.83 15.69 -1.54
CA ALA A 164 -1.26 15.39 -0.24
C ALA A 164 -1.58 13.95 0.19
N ASP A 165 -0.73 13.40 1.06
CA ASP A 165 -1.02 12.12 1.71
C ASP A 165 -2.13 12.30 2.75
N THR A 166 -3.32 11.82 2.42
CA THR A 166 -4.47 11.80 3.35
C THR A 166 -4.70 10.40 3.93
N SER A 167 -3.73 9.50 3.79
CA SER A 167 -3.87 8.10 4.20
C SER A 167 -3.53 7.89 5.68
N THR A 168 -4.23 6.95 6.33
CA THR A 168 -4.00 6.57 7.72
C THR A 168 -3.22 5.26 7.79
N LYS A 169 -2.02 5.28 8.37
CA LYS A 169 -1.07 4.15 8.33
C LYS A 169 -1.18 3.17 9.50
N THR A 170 -2.13 3.36 10.42
CA THR A 170 -2.23 2.56 11.66
C THR A 170 -2.63 1.12 11.40
N ASN A 171 -3.56 0.86 10.47
CA ASN A 171 -4.07 -0.49 10.16
C ASN A 171 -4.11 -0.74 8.63
N PRO A 172 -2.95 -0.70 7.95
CA PRO A 172 -2.89 -0.61 6.49
C PRO A 172 -3.43 -1.85 5.79
N GLY A 173 -3.39 -3.01 6.45
CA GLY A 173 -3.92 -4.26 5.93
C GLY A 173 -5.46 -4.32 5.85
N SER A 174 -6.17 -3.44 6.55
CA SER A 174 -7.65 -3.45 6.59
C SER A 174 -8.28 -2.12 6.16
N SER A 175 -7.58 -0.99 6.28
CA SER A 175 -8.11 0.34 5.95
C SER A 175 -7.00 1.38 5.76
N GLY A 176 -7.39 2.63 5.53
CA GLY A 176 -6.50 3.79 5.60
C GLY A 176 -6.04 4.36 4.27
N CYS A 177 -6.27 3.65 3.16
CA CYS A 177 -6.10 4.19 1.81
C CYS A 177 -7.45 4.75 1.30
N GLY A 178 -7.91 5.85 1.91
CA GLY A 178 -9.27 6.36 1.69
C GLY A 178 -10.32 5.39 2.24
N ALA A 179 -11.21 4.89 1.38
CA ALA A 179 -12.26 3.93 1.76
C ALA A 179 -11.80 2.45 1.67
N SER A 180 -10.51 2.19 1.47
CA SER A 180 -9.96 0.85 1.23
C SER A 180 -8.69 0.59 2.05
N ALA A 181 -8.29 -0.68 2.11
CA ALA A 181 -6.98 -1.08 2.63
C ALA A 181 -5.86 -0.63 1.67
N PHE A 182 -4.63 -0.54 2.18
CA PHE A 182 -3.44 -0.44 1.34
C PHE A 182 -3.19 -1.77 0.63
N SER A 183 -2.48 -1.71 -0.49
CA SER A 183 -1.92 -2.90 -1.11
C SER A 183 -0.58 -3.24 -0.46
N ARG A 184 -0.37 -4.51 -0.09
CA ARG A 184 0.91 -5.02 0.40
C ARG A 184 1.75 -5.47 -0.79
N TYR A 185 3.01 -5.06 -0.84
CA TYR A 185 4.00 -5.45 -1.84
C TYR A 185 5.11 -6.21 -1.13
N ASP A 186 5.23 -7.51 -1.38
CA ASP A 186 6.28 -8.34 -0.82
C ASP A 186 7.32 -8.66 -1.89
N LYS A 187 8.61 -8.43 -1.59
CA LYS A 187 9.68 -8.66 -2.56
C LYS A 187 9.67 -10.11 -3.03
N LYS A 188 9.73 -10.30 -4.35
CA LYS A 188 9.94 -11.62 -4.93
C LYS A 188 11.44 -11.94 -4.82
N VAL A 189 11.73 -13.02 -4.08
CA VAL A 189 13.08 -13.62 -3.98
C VAL A 189 13.37 -14.40 -5.23
#